data_AF-A0A534P8M1-F1
#
_entry.id   AF-A0A534P8M1-F1
#
_cell.length_a   1.000
_cell.length_b   1.000
_cell.length_c   1.000
_cell.angle_alpha   90.00
_cell.angle_beta   90.00
_cell.angle_gamma   90.00
#
_symmetry.space_group_name_H-M   'P 1'
#
loop_
_entity.id
_entity.type
_entity.pdbx_description
1 polymer ?
#
loop_
_entity_poly.entity_id
_entity_poly.type
_entity_poly.pdbx_seq_one_letter_code
_entity_poly.pdbx_strand_id
1 'polypeptide(L)'
;MLRATMLLTQKAPTAALAELDKLGGEPRARTPRVSVLRGKAEQELGQLGMAFADFAAALDEDKTVADAQVVRALVDDLDSDAFPVQWRSALVHTIAEKIGPPAADPLRGLTTAKMWRARRDALEALELMGRSRDEDRVAFAAADLRDKAASCPAVLAAVRVLGMAANEKAAALLREAAAEKRCGSREAKDALRRIERTAHPAPKSEPPAAPPVPTPAASQAVPVAPE
;
A
#
# COMPACT_ATOMS: atom_id res chain seq x y z
N MET A 1 -35.00 -7.55 -3.16
CA MET A 1 -33.96 -6.77 -2.43
C MET A 1 -34.23 -6.68 -0.94
N LEU A 2 -35.31 -6.02 -0.47
CA LEU A 2 -35.60 -5.88 0.97
C LEU A 2 -35.57 -7.20 1.77
N ARG A 3 -36.10 -8.30 1.18
CA ARG A 3 -36.12 -9.62 1.82
C ARG A 3 -34.71 -10.21 2.04
N ALA A 4 -33.83 -10.17 1.04
CA ALA A 4 -32.46 -10.68 1.17
C ALA A 4 -31.66 -9.88 2.21
N THR A 5 -31.82 -8.55 2.23
CA THR A 5 -31.23 -7.69 3.27
C THR A 5 -31.71 -8.08 4.67
N MET A 6 -33.02 -8.28 4.85
CA MET A 6 -33.58 -8.71 6.14
C MET A 6 -33.04 -10.07 6.59
N LEU A 7 -32.89 -11.04 5.66
CA LEU A 7 -32.35 -12.36 5.96
C LEU A 7 -30.87 -12.28 6.41
N LEU A 8 -30.08 -11.40 5.81
CA LEU A 8 -28.71 -11.14 6.28
C LEU A 8 -28.71 -10.52 7.69
N THR A 9 -29.58 -9.56 7.96
CA THR A 9 -29.73 -9.00 9.32
C THR A 9 -30.11 -10.08 10.34
N GLN A 10 -30.87 -11.10 9.93
CA GLN A 10 -31.26 -12.24 10.76
C GLN A 10 -30.22 -13.38 10.78
N LYS A 11 -29.01 -13.17 10.22
CA LYS A 11 -27.95 -14.17 10.13
C LYS A 11 -28.37 -15.45 9.41
N ALA A 12 -29.17 -15.32 8.36
CA ALA A 12 -29.61 -16.42 7.50
C ALA A 12 -28.99 -16.31 6.08
N PRO A 13 -27.66 -16.45 5.93
CA PRO A 13 -26.96 -16.19 4.67
C PRO A 13 -27.36 -17.17 3.55
N THR A 14 -27.59 -18.45 3.86
CA THR A 14 -28.07 -19.44 2.87
C THR A 14 -29.43 -19.08 2.30
N ALA A 15 -30.36 -18.63 3.16
CA ALA A 15 -31.67 -18.17 2.73
C ALA A 15 -31.58 -16.86 1.94
N ALA A 16 -30.66 -15.96 2.31
CA ALA A 16 -30.42 -14.74 1.56
C ALA A 16 -29.94 -15.04 0.13
N LEU A 17 -28.98 -15.96 -0.03
CA LEU A 17 -28.53 -16.43 -1.35
C LEU A 17 -29.68 -17.01 -2.17
N ALA A 18 -30.45 -17.92 -1.59
CA ALA A 18 -31.59 -18.52 -2.28
C ALA A 18 -32.65 -17.47 -2.73
N GLU A 19 -32.82 -16.37 -1.99
CA GLU A 19 -33.67 -15.26 -2.44
C GLU A 19 -33.05 -14.44 -3.58
N LEU A 20 -31.72 -14.29 -3.60
CA LEU A 20 -31.01 -13.59 -4.67
C LEU A 20 -30.97 -14.43 -5.96
N ASP A 21 -30.84 -15.75 -5.85
CA ASP A 21 -30.78 -16.67 -7.00
C ASP A 21 -32.09 -16.71 -7.80
N LYS A 22 -33.22 -16.44 -7.14
CA LYS A 22 -34.53 -16.28 -7.82
C LYS A 22 -34.56 -15.14 -8.84
N LEU A 23 -33.61 -14.20 -8.76
CA LEU A 23 -33.46 -13.12 -9.74
C LEU A 23 -32.73 -13.59 -11.00
N GLY A 24 -32.20 -14.82 -11.02
CA GLY A 24 -31.39 -15.37 -12.09
C GLY A 24 -31.99 -15.15 -13.48
N GLY A 25 -31.24 -14.49 -14.35
CA GLY A 25 -31.64 -14.18 -15.73
C GLY A 25 -32.28 -12.80 -15.92
N GLU A 26 -32.63 -12.09 -14.85
CA GLU A 26 -33.18 -10.73 -14.96
C GLU A 26 -32.08 -9.66 -14.97
N PRO A 27 -32.28 -8.50 -15.65
CA PRO A 27 -31.30 -7.41 -15.64
C PRO A 27 -30.97 -6.91 -14.23
N ARG A 28 -31.95 -6.90 -13.32
CA ARG A 28 -31.75 -6.47 -11.92
C ARG A 28 -30.83 -7.38 -11.12
N ALA A 29 -30.59 -8.61 -11.57
CA ALA A 29 -29.67 -9.55 -10.91
C ALA A 29 -28.20 -9.15 -11.07
N ARG A 30 -27.89 -8.28 -12.03
CA ARG A 30 -26.54 -7.78 -12.32
C ARG A 30 -26.36 -6.34 -11.83
N THR A 31 -26.97 -6.00 -10.69
CA THR A 31 -26.81 -4.66 -10.11
C THR A 31 -25.74 -4.69 -9.01
N PRO A 32 -24.97 -3.61 -8.80
CA PRO A 32 -23.94 -3.56 -7.77
C PRO A 32 -24.48 -3.93 -6.39
N ARG A 33 -25.72 -3.51 -6.11
CA ARG A 33 -26.41 -3.81 -4.85
C ARG A 33 -26.71 -5.30 -4.66
N VAL A 34 -27.04 -6.03 -5.73
CA VAL A 34 -27.24 -7.49 -5.65
C VAL A 34 -25.90 -8.18 -5.37
N SER A 35 -24.85 -7.81 -6.09
CA SER A 35 -23.51 -8.36 -5.90
C SER A 35 -23.01 -8.12 -4.47
N VAL A 36 -23.18 -6.91 -3.91
CA VAL A 36 -22.83 -6.65 -2.49
C VAL A 36 -23.61 -7.55 -1.52
N LEU A 37 -24.92 -7.76 -1.73
CA LEU A 37 -25.69 -8.64 -0.84
C LEU A 37 -25.27 -10.11 -0.98
N ARG A 38 -24.94 -10.56 -2.19
CA ARG A 38 -24.42 -11.90 -2.43
C ARG A 38 -23.07 -12.09 -1.75
N GLY A 39 -22.13 -11.16 -1.98
CA GLY A 39 -20.81 -11.22 -1.36
C GLY A 39 -20.86 -11.18 0.17
N LYS A 40 -21.76 -10.39 0.77
CA LYS A 40 -21.99 -10.41 2.23
C LYS A 40 -22.47 -11.78 2.73
N ALA A 41 -23.39 -12.42 1.99
CA ALA A 41 -23.89 -13.73 2.37
C ALA A 41 -22.78 -14.80 2.26
N GLU A 42 -21.99 -14.75 1.19
CA GLU A 42 -20.87 -15.67 0.95
C GLU A 42 -19.76 -15.49 2.00
N GLN A 43 -19.49 -14.24 2.43
CA GLN A 43 -18.53 -13.95 3.48
C GLN A 43 -18.94 -14.58 4.82
N GLU A 44 -20.22 -14.46 5.20
CA GLU A 44 -20.77 -15.12 6.40
C GLU A 44 -20.71 -16.66 6.32
N LEU A 45 -20.63 -17.21 5.10
CA LEU A 45 -20.46 -18.65 4.85
C LEU A 45 -18.99 -19.08 4.74
N GLY A 46 -18.04 -18.16 4.91
CA GLY A 46 -16.60 -18.44 4.76
C GLY A 46 -16.17 -18.67 3.31
N GLN A 47 -17.01 -18.31 2.33
CA GLN A 47 -16.75 -18.47 0.91
C GLN A 47 -15.98 -17.25 0.37
N LEU A 48 -14.83 -16.94 0.99
CA LEU A 48 -14.12 -15.66 0.84
C LEU A 48 -13.74 -15.33 -0.61
N GLY A 49 -13.41 -16.35 -1.40
CA GLY A 49 -13.17 -16.19 -2.83
C GLY A 49 -14.41 -15.66 -3.53
N MET A 50 -15.54 -16.37 -3.47
CA MET A 50 -16.77 -15.91 -4.15
C MET A 50 -17.21 -14.53 -3.62
N ALA A 51 -17.12 -14.33 -2.31
CA ALA A 51 -17.43 -13.05 -1.70
C ALA A 51 -16.61 -11.90 -2.28
N PHE A 52 -15.30 -12.09 -2.44
CA PHE A 52 -14.42 -11.12 -3.10
C PHE A 52 -14.83 -10.86 -4.55
N ALA A 53 -15.16 -11.89 -5.33
CA ALA A 53 -15.57 -11.70 -6.73
C ALA A 53 -16.82 -10.83 -6.83
N ASP A 54 -17.82 -11.07 -5.99
CA ASP A 54 -19.05 -10.28 -5.96
C ASP A 54 -18.81 -8.84 -5.47
N PHE A 55 -17.95 -8.64 -4.45
CA PHE A 55 -17.56 -7.29 -4.04
C PHE A 55 -16.77 -6.55 -5.11
N ALA A 56 -15.79 -7.20 -5.75
CA ALA A 56 -15.00 -6.60 -6.81
C ALA A 56 -15.87 -6.19 -8.01
N ALA A 57 -16.80 -7.07 -8.44
CA ALA A 57 -17.75 -6.77 -9.50
C ALA A 57 -18.64 -5.57 -9.15
N ALA A 58 -19.13 -5.49 -7.91
CA ALA A 58 -19.91 -4.34 -7.46
C ALA A 58 -19.11 -3.03 -7.49
N LEU A 59 -17.85 -3.06 -7.04
CA LEU A 59 -16.97 -1.89 -6.96
C LEU A 59 -16.45 -1.42 -8.32
N ASP A 60 -16.37 -2.32 -9.31
CA ASP A 60 -16.05 -1.97 -10.68
C ASP A 60 -17.17 -1.18 -11.36
N GLU A 61 -18.43 -1.49 -11.03
CA GLU A 61 -19.59 -0.78 -11.54
C GLU A 61 -19.91 0.50 -10.76
N ASP A 62 -19.87 0.44 -9.43
CA ASP A 62 -20.22 1.57 -8.55
C ASP A 62 -19.39 1.55 -7.26
N LYS A 63 -18.40 2.44 -7.17
CA LYS A 63 -17.54 2.57 -5.98
C LYS A 63 -18.28 3.00 -4.71
N THR A 64 -19.47 3.61 -4.82
CA THR A 64 -20.22 4.11 -3.66
C THR A 64 -20.85 2.98 -2.83
N VAL A 65 -20.88 1.75 -3.34
CA VAL A 65 -21.37 0.57 -2.63
C VAL A 65 -20.40 0.05 -1.56
N ALA A 66 -19.19 0.62 -1.47
CA ALA A 66 -18.19 0.33 -0.45
C ALA A 66 -18.62 0.83 0.94
N ASP A 67 -19.63 0.21 1.53
CA ASP A 67 -20.01 0.49 2.92
C ASP A 67 -18.99 -0.07 3.92
N ALA A 68 -19.09 0.35 5.18
CA ALA A 68 -18.15 -0.05 6.22
C ALA A 68 -18.03 -1.57 6.41
N GLN A 69 -19.09 -2.34 6.13
CA GLN A 69 -19.05 -3.79 6.23
C GLN A 69 -18.28 -4.40 5.06
N VAL A 70 -18.46 -3.90 3.83
CA VAL A 70 -17.67 -4.33 2.65
C VAL A 70 -16.20 -4.01 2.85
N VAL A 71 -15.88 -2.79 3.30
CA VAL A 71 -14.49 -2.38 3.58
C VAL A 71 -13.87 -3.29 4.62
N ARG A 72 -14.58 -3.54 5.73
CA ARG A 72 -14.08 -4.43 6.79
C ARG A 72 -13.88 -5.86 6.30
N ALA A 73 -14.85 -6.42 5.56
CA ALA A 73 -14.75 -7.77 5.02
C ALA A 73 -13.49 -7.96 4.17
N LEU A 74 -13.24 -7.04 3.22
CA LEU A 74 -12.09 -7.11 2.33
C LEU A 74 -10.75 -6.90 3.07
N VAL A 75 -10.73 -6.04 4.09
CA VAL A 75 -9.53 -5.85 4.91
C VAL A 75 -9.28 -7.07 5.80
N ASP A 76 -10.31 -7.65 6.42
CA ASP A 76 -10.20 -8.86 7.24
C ASP A 76 -9.70 -10.05 6.39
N ASP A 77 -10.06 -10.12 5.11
CA ASP A 77 -9.56 -11.14 4.18
C ASP A 77 -8.04 -11.09 3.96
N LEU A 78 -7.39 -9.92 4.12
CA LEU A 78 -5.92 -9.81 4.06
C LEU A 78 -5.24 -10.58 5.20
N ASP A 79 -5.88 -10.62 6.37
CA ASP A 79 -5.42 -11.35 7.56
C ASP A 79 -6.06 -12.74 7.69
N SER A 80 -6.64 -13.27 6.60
CA SER A 80 -7.18 -14.62 6.56
C SER A 80 -6.22 -15.59 5.88
N ASP A 81 -5.91 -16.70 6.55
CA ASP A 81 -5.20 -17.85 5.96
C ASP A 81 -6.10 -18.64 5.00
N ALA A 82 -7.42 -18.54 5.14
CA ALA A 82 -8.38 -19.22 4.26
C ALA A 82 -8.59 -18.48 2.92
N PHE A 83 -8.15 -17.22 2.82
CA PHE A 83 -8.33 -16.45 1.60
C PHE A 83 -7.47 -17.01 0.44
N PRO A 84 -8.04 -17.24 -0.76
CA PRO A 84 -7.32 -17.81 -1.89
C PRO A 84 -6.07 -17.01 -2.29
N VAL A 85 -4.90 -17.65 -2.24
CA VAL A 85 -3.61 -16.98 -2.48
C VAL A 85 -3.53 -16.35 -3.87
N GLN A 86 -4.12 -17.00 -4.88
CA GLN A 86 -4.13 -16.51 -6.27
C GLN A 86 -4.85 -15.17 -6.44
N TRP A 87 -5.73 -14.78 -5.51
CA TRP A 87 -6.51 -13.54 -5.58
C TRP A 87 -5.96 -12.43 -4.69
N ARG A 88 -4.90 -12.68 -3.92
CA ARG A 88 -4.38 -11.70 -2.96
C ARG A 88 -3.91 -10.40 -3.59
N SER A 89 -3.20 -10.48 -4.71
CA SER A 89 -2.78 -9.26 -5.43
C SER A 89 -4.00 -8.47 -5.92
N ALA A 90 -5.00 -9.14 -6.48
CA ALA A 90 -6.26 -8.50 -6.88
C ALA A 90 -6.96 -7.85 -5.67
N LEU A 91 -7.01 -8.52 -4.52
CA LEU A 91 -7.58 -7.98 -3.29
C LEU A 91 -6.89 -6.68 -2.84
N VAL A 92 -5.56 -6.66 -2.81
CA VAL A 92 -4.76 -5.46 -2.48
C VAL A 92 -5.09 -4.31 -3.43
N HIS A 93 -5.10 -4.56 -4.74
CA HIS A 93 -5.40 -3.54 -5.75
C HIS A 93 -6.86 -3.06 -5.67
N THR A 94 -7.83 -3.96 -5.45
CA THR A 94 -9.24 -3.58 -5.26
C THR A 94 -9.40 -2.67 -4.05
N ILE A 95 -8.78 -3.00 -2.92
CA ILE A 95 -8.81 -2.15 -1.73
C ILE A 95 -8.16 -0.79 -2.02
N ALA A 96 -7.00 -0.76 -2.65
CA ALA A 96 -6.29 0.48 -2.89
C ALA A 96 -6.98 1.40 -3.93
N GLU A 97 -7.41 0.84 -5.07
CA GLU A 97 -7.83 1.62 -6.23
C GLU A 97 -9.36 1.84 -6.32
N LYS A 98 -10.13 0.90 -5.77
CA LYS A 98 -11.59 0.90 -5.86
C LYS A 98 -12.23 1.41 -4.57
N ILE A 99 -11.73 0.97 -3.41
CA ILE A 99 -12.20 1.49 -2.11
C ILE A 99 -11.49 2.80 -1.78
N GLY A 100 -10.16 2.79 -1.73
CA GLY A 100 -9.36 3.98 -1.46
C GLY A 100 -9.45 4.47 -0.01
N PRO A 101 -9.60 5.79 0.24
CA PRO A 101 -9.48 6.40 1.57
C PRO A 101 -10.25 5.73 2.73
N PRO A 102 -11.48 5.23 2.56
CA PRO A 102 -12.22 4.55 3.63
C PRO A 102 -11.51 3.31 4.22
N ALA A 103 -10.62 2.66 3.47
CA ALA A 103 -9.87 1.49 3.95
C ALA A 103 -8.63 1.86 4.77
N ALA A 104 -8.20 3.13 4.80
CA ALA A 104 -6.89 3.49 5.32
C ALA A 104 -6.73 3.17 6.83
N ASP A 105 -7.71 3.52 7.68
CA ASP A 105 -7.61 3.25 9.11
C ASP A 105 -7.69 1.75 9.46
N PRO A 106 -8.61 0.96 8.88
CA PRO A 106 -8.57 -0.50 9.01
C PRO A 106 -7.23 -1.12 8.60
N LEU A 107 -6.65 -0.71 7.47
CA LEU A 107 -5.36 -1.20 6.99
C LEU A 107 -4.21 -0.85 7.94
N ARG A 108 -4.23 0.33 8.58
CA ARG A 108 -3.23 0.70 9.59
C ARG A 108 -3.22 -0.27 10.76
N GLY A 109 -4.40 -0.75 11.19
CA GLY A 109 -4.51 -1.79 12.20
C GLY A 109 -3.71 -3.06 11.83
N LEU A 110 -3.74 -3.44 10.55
CA LEU A 110 -3.04 -4.63 10.05
C LEU A 110 -1.54 -4.46 9.89
N THR A 111 -0.98 -3.25 9.94
CA THR A 111 0.49 -3.05 9.87
C THR A 111 1.24 -3.66 11.07
N THR A 112 0.51 -4.07 12.11
CA THR A 112 1.04 -4.77 13.29
C THR A 112 0.50 -6.19 13.44
N ALA A 113 -0.22 -6.71 12.43
CA ALA A 113 -0.77 -8.06 12.44
C ALA A 113 0.32 -9.12 12.67
N LYS A 114 -0.05 -10.26 13.25
CA LYS A 114 0.90 -11.36 13.52
C LYS A 114 1.50 -11.90 12.22
N MET A 115 0.70 -11.98 11.16
CA MET A 115 1.11 -12.53 9.88
C MET A 115 1.89 -11.52 9.06
N TRP A 116 3.13 -11.87 8.71
CA TRP A 116 4.00 -11.05 7.85
C TRP A 116 3.31 -10.61 6.57
N ARG A 117 2.63 -11.55 5.90
CA ARG A 117 1.94 -11.28 4.63
C ARG A 117 0.83 -10.24 4.80
N ALA A 118 0.01 -10.36 5.83
CA ALA A 118 -1.05 -9.39 6.12
C ALA A 118 -0.46 -7.98 6.37
N ARG A 119 0.62 -7.87 7.16
CA ARG A 119 1.30 -6.58 7.37
C ARG A 119 1.82 -6.00 6.06
N ARG A 120 2.40 -6.84 5.19
CA ARG A 120 2.95 -6.42 3.90
C ARG A 120 1.86 -5.95 2.95
N ASP A 121 0.81 -6.74 2.78
CA ASP A 121 -0.32 -6.44 1.90
C ASP A 121 -1.03 -5.16 2.36
N ALA A 122 -1.18 -4.97 3.67
CA ALA A 122 -1.77 -3.75 4.23
C ALA A 122 -0.91 -2.50 3.97
N LEU A 123 0.41 -2.60 4.18
CA LEU A 123 1.32 -1.49 3.88
C LEU A 123 1.33 -1.18 2.38
N GLU A 124 1.33 -2.20 1.53
CA GLU A 124 1.31 -2.04 0.07
C GLU A 124 0.02 -1.33 -0.40
N ALA A 125 -1.14 -1.72 0.13
CA ALA A 125 -2.39 -1.02 -0.15
C ALA A 125 -2.33 0.46 0.28
N LEU A 126 -1.78 0.75 1.47
CA LEU A 126 -1.58 2.13 1.94
C LEU A 126 -0.63 2.94 1.02
N GLU A 127 0.42 2.31 0.51
CA GLU A 127 1.37 2.91 -0.43
C GLU A 127 0.73 3.20 -1.79
N LEU A 128 0.00 2.25 -2.37
CA LEU A 128 -0.73 2.40 -3.63
C LEU A 128 -1.76 3.54 -3.56
N MET A 129 -2.41 3.72 -2.41
CA MET A 129 -3.34 4.82 -2.18
C MET A 129 -2.67 6.19 -1.97
N GLY A 130 -1.35 6.25 -1.82
CA GLY A 130 -0.64 7.46 -1.38
C GLY A 130 -1.04 7.90 0.04
N ARG A 131 -1.38 6.95 0.91
CA ARG A 131 -1.86 7.18 2.29
C ARG A 131 -0.95 6.56 3.37
N SER A 132 0.12 5.89 2.95
CA SER A 132 1.16 5.33 3.83
C SER A 132 1.93 6.45 4.52
N ARG A 133 1.98 6.36 5.86
CA ARG A 133 2.73 7.26 6.74
C ARG A 133 4.02 6.60 7.19
N ASP A 134 4.95 7.39 7.70
CA ASP A 134 6.19 6.83 8.23
C ASP A 134 5.95 5.98 9.49
N GLU A 135 4.90 6.27 10.26
CA GLU A 135 4.48 5.42 11.38
C GLU A 135 4.06 4.02 10.91
N ASP A 136 3.38 3.93 9.78
CA ASP A 136 2.90 2.66 9.19
C ASP A 136 4.11 1.81 8.75
N ARG A 137 5.10 2.45 8.12
CA ARG A 137 6.38 1.84 7.72
C ARG A 137 7.19 1.34 8.91
N VAL A 138 7.26 2.14 9.98
CA VAL A 138 7.96 1.77 11.23
C VAL A 138 7.24 0.62 11.92
N ALA A 139 5.91 0.63 12.00
CA ALA A 139 5.11 -0.43 12.61
C ALA A 139 5.32 -1.78 11.90
N PHE A 140 5.26 -1.78 10.56
CA PHE A 140 5.56 -2.95 9.73
C PHE A 140 6.96 -3.51 10.03
N ALA A 141 7.99 -2.67 9.93
CA ALA A 141 9.37 -3.12 10.01
C ALA A 141 9.79 -3.55 11.43
N ALA A 142 9.24 -2.93 12.47
CA ALA A 142 9.56 -3.26 13.85
C ALA A 142 9.21 -4.71 14.22
N ALA A 143 8.14 -5.27 13.63
CA ALA A 143 7.71 -6.64 13.89
C ALA A 143 8.78 -7.66 13.44
N ASP A 144 9.30 -7.54 12.21
CA ASP A 144 10.27 -8.49 11.65
C ASP A 144 11.68 -8.28 12.16
N LEU A 145 12.07 -7.04 12.46
CA LEU A 145 13.38 -6.78 13.06
C LEU A 145 13.47 -7.30 14.50
N ARG A 146 12.38 -7.27 15.26
CA ARG A 146 12.40 -7.80 16.63
C ARG A 146 12.29 -9.33 16.68
N ASP A 147 11.76 -9.94 15.63
CA ASP A 147 11.68 -11.39 15.54
C ASP A 147 13.04 -12.00 15.17
N LYS A 148 13.61 -12.78 16.09
CA LYS A 148 14.87 -13.50 15.89
C LYS A 148 14.72 -14.67 14.90
N ALA A 149 13.50 -15.15 14.70
CA ALA A 149 13.18 -16.21 13.74
C ALA A 149 12.77 -15.66 12.35
N ALA A 150 12.71 -14.33 12.18
CA ALA A 150 12.36 -13.73 10.90
C ALA A 150 13.31 -14.19 9.78
N SER A 151 12.73 -14.55 8.64
CA SER A 151 13.49 -14.92 7.45
C SER A 151 14.31 -13.73 6.91
N CYS A 152 15.45 -14.02 6.28
CA CYS A 152 16.29 -12.98 5.67
C CYS A 152 15.55 -12.07 4.67
N PRO A 153 14.66 -12.58 3.78
CA PRO A 153 13.84 -11.72 2.93
C PRO A 153 12.93 -10.75 3.70
N ALA A 154 12.33 -11.19 4.81
CA ALA A 154 11.48 -10.33 5.64
C ALA A 154 12.31 -9.21 6.30
N VAL A 155 13.49 -9.55 6.83
CA VAL A 155 14.42 -8.57 7.40
C VAL A 155 14.88 -7.54 6.36
N LEU A 156 15.26 -7.98 5.15
CA LEU A 156 15.67 -7.06 4.08
C LEU A 156 14.53 -6.12 3.64
N ALA A 157 13.30 -6.64 3.54
CA ALA A 157 12.13 -5.84 3.23
C ALA A 157 11.84 -4.81 4.35
N ALA A 158 11.94 -5.20 5.62
CA ALA A 158 11.81 -4.28 6.76
C ALA A 158 12.85 -3.16 6.72
N VAL A 159 14.14 -3.50 6.50
CA VAL A 159 15.22 -2.50 6.37
C VAL A 159 14.97 -1.54 5.19
N ARG A 160 14.53 -2.06 4.04
CA ARG A 160 14.19 -1.23 2.88
C ARG A 160 13.05 -0.25 3.21
N VAL A 161 11.99 -0.72 3.88
CA VAL A 161 10.85 0.10 4.27
C VAL A 161 11.25 1.19 5.26
N LEU A 162 12.08 0.88 6.26
CA LEU A 162 12.63 1.88 7.17
C LEU A 162 13.48 2.92 6.47
N GLY A 163 14.24 2.53 5.44
CA GLY A 163 15.02 3.48 4.64
C GLY A 163 14.17 4.54 3.92
N MET A 164 12.88 4.29 3.74
CA MET A 164 11.92 5.28 3.20
C MET A 164 11.29 6.15 4.28
N ALA A 165 11.17 5.63 5.51
CA ALA A 165 10.70 6.38 6.68
C ALA A 165 11.87 7.22 7.23
N ALA A 166 12.03 8.46 6.76
CA ALA A 166 13.15 9.32 7.12
C ALA A 166 12.99 9.98 8.51
N ASN A 167 12.61 9.22 9.54
CA ASN A 167 12.38 9.71 10.90
C ASN A 167 13.30 9.05 11.94
N GLU A 168 13.37 9.64 13.14
CA GLU A 168 14.25 9.18 14.22
C GLU A 168 13.97 7.76 14.70
N LYS A 169 12.70 7.32 14.69
CA LYS A 169 12.32 5.96 15.10
C LYS A 169 12.85 4.92 14.10
N ALA A 170 12.74 5.22 12.81
CA ALA A 170 13.29 4.37 11.76
C ALA A 170 14.82 4.33 11.84
N ALA A 171 15.48 5.46 12.07
CA ALA A 171 16.92 5.52 12.28
C ALA A 171 17.36 4.67 13.50
N ALA A 172 16.62 4.71 14.61
CA ALA A 172 16.91 3.89 15.78
C ALA A 172 16.87 2.38 15.47
N LEU A 173 15.79 1.92 14.82
CA LEU A 173 15.64 0.51 14.41
C LEU A 173 16.73 0.07 13.41
N LEU A 174 17.11 0.95 12.48
CA LEU A 174 18.20 0.66 11.55
C LEU A 174 19.56 0.56 12.26
N ARG A 175 19.82 1.36 13.31
CA ARG A 175 21.06 1.27 14.11
C ARG A 175 21.13 -0.05 14.86
N GLU A 176 20.02 -0.50 15.42
CA GLU A 176 19.92 -1.82 16.06
C GLU A 176 20.20 -2.94 15.04
N ALA A 177 19.50 -2.95 13.90
CA ALA A 177 19.69 -3.95 12.83
C ALA A 177 21.12 -3.96 12.26
N ALA A 178 21.77 -2.80 12.18
CA ALA A 178 23.16 -2.66 11.75
C ALA A 178 24.18 -3.30 12.73
N ALA A 179 23.84 -3.39 14.02
CA ALA A 179 24.70 -3.93 15.07
C ALA A 179 24.60 -5.45 15.23
N GLU A 180 23.48 -6.07 14.84
CA GLU A 180 23.19 -7.50 15.07
C GLU A 180 24.05 -8.48 14.26
N LYS A 181 24.88 -8.00 13.32
CA LYS A 181 25.75 -8.84 12.46
C LYS A 181 25.02 -10.01 11.77
N ARG A 182 23.74 -9.83 11.40
CA ARG A 182 22.93 -10.81 10.68
C ARG A 182 22.53 -10.31 9.29
N CYS A 183 21.68 -11.07 8.60
CA CYS A 183 21.10 -10.63 7.33
C CYS A 183 20.48 -9.23 7.46
N GLY A 184 20.72 -8.35 6.49
CA GLY A 184 20.22 -6.97 6.50
C GLY A 184 21.10 -5.95 7.25
N SER A 185 22.12 -6.38 8.01
CA SER A 185 22.96 -5.42 8.76
C SER A 185 23.77 -4.47 7.86
N ARG A 186 24.18 -4.92 6.66
CA ARG A 186 24.91 -4.05 5.72
C ARG A 186 23.96 -3.03 5.08
N GLU A 187 22.79 -3.50 4.65
CA GLU A 187 21.74 -2.69 4.05
C GLU A 187 21.22 -1.65 5.05
N ALA A 188 21.16 -2.00 6.34
CA ALA A 188 20.78 -1.07 7.40
C ALA A 188 21.81 0.05 7.57
N LYS A 189 23.12 -0.28 7.56
CA LYS A 189 24.19 0.74 7.55
C LYS A 189 24.10 1.65 6.33
N ASP A 190 23.81 1.08 5.16
CA ASP A 190 23.67 1.86 3.92
C ASP A 190 22.44 2.78 3.96
N ALA A 191 21.32 2.31 4.51
CA ALA A 191 20.12 3.11 4.71
C ALA A 191 20.35 4.26 5.69
N LEU A 192 20.99 4.01 6.83
CA LEU A 192 21.37 5.06 7.80
C LEU A 192 22.23 6.15 7.15
N ARG A 193 23.26 5.76 6.41
CA ARG A 193 24.14 6.71 5.70
C ARG A 193 23.39 7.54 4.67
N ARG A 194 22.26 7.08 4.13
CA ARG A 194 21.42 7.87 3.23
C ARG A 194 20.58 8.88 4.01
N ILE A 195 19.93 8.43 5.09
CA ILE A 195 19.11 9.28 5.97
C ILE A 195 19.94 10.42 6.58
N GLU A 196 21.14 10.12 7.07
CA GLU A 196 22.05 11.11 7.66
C GLU A 196 22.49 12.17 6.64
N ARG A 197 22.78 11.75 5.41
CA ARG A 197 23.14 12.67 4.31
C ARG A 197 21.99 13.58 3.90
N THR A 198 20.75 13.09 3.95
CA THR A 198 19.57 13.92 3.66
C THR A 198 19.24 14.87 4.80
N ALA A 199 19.50 14.48 6.06
CA ALA A 199 19.28 15.33 7.23
C ALA A 199 20.33 16.45 7.36
N HIS A 200 21.58 16.17 6.97
CA HIS A 200 22.67 17.14 6.96
C HIS A 200 23.22 17.28 5.55
N PRO A 201 22.52 18.00 4.64
CA PRO A 201 23.06 18.26 3.32
C PRO A 201 24.39 19.01 3.49
N ALA A 202 25.46 18.48 2.87
CA ALA A 202 26.75 19.16 2.86
C ALA A 202 26.55 20.61 2.36
N PRO A 203 27.29 21.59 2.92
CA PRO A 203 27.22 22.96 2.41
C PRO A 203 27.50 22.92 0.91
N LYS A 204 26.60 23.51 0.11
CA LYS A 204 26.81 23.64 -1.34
C LYS A 204 28.15 24.34 -1.52
N SER A 205 29.13 23.62 -2.06
CA SER A 205 30.38 24.23 -2.53
C SER A 205 29.99 25.36 -3.48
N GLU A 206 30.36 26.60 -3.16
CA GLU A 206 30.20 27.71 -4.09
C GLU A 206 30.82 27.32 -5.43
N PRO A 207 30.16 27.62 -6.57
CA PRO A 207 30.77 27.43 -7.87
C PRO A 207 32.12 28.16 -7.90
N PRO A 208 33.19 27.57 -8.45
CA PRO A 208 34.45 28.27 -8.59
C PRO A 208 34.20 29.60 -9.32
N ALA A 209 34.74 30.69 -8.77
CA ALA A 209 34.59 32.03 -9.30
C ALA A 209 34.83 32.03 -10.81
N ALA A 210 33.86 32.57 -11.56
CA ALA A 210 33.95 32.65 -13.01
C ALA A 210 35.27 33.32 -13.42
N PRO A 211 36.01 32.77 -14.41
CA PRO A 211 37.24 33.39 -14.88
C PRO A 211 36.94 34.80 -15.41
N PRO A 212 37.86 35.76 -15.23
CA PRO A 212 37.67 37.14 -15.67
C PRO A 212 37.46 37.19 -17.18
N VAL A 213 36.39 37.87 -17.60
CA VAL A 213 36.05 38.09 -19.01
C VAL A 213 37.14 38.95 -19.67
N PRO A 214 37.74 38.53 -20.80
CA PRO A 214 38.71 39.35 -21.51
C PRO A 214 38.02 40.54 -22.18
N THR A 215 38.58 41.73 -21.95
CA THR A 215 38.19 43.00 -22.59
C THR A 215 38.34 42.90 -24.11
N PRO A 216 37.35 43.33 -24.93
CA PRO A 216 37.49 43.28 -26.37
C PRO A 216 38.54 44.30 -26.86
N ALA A 217 39.50 43.82 -27.64
CA ALA A 217 40.47 44.66 -28.35
C ALA A 217 39.77 45.45 -29.47
N ALA A 218 40.13 46.73 -29.58
CA ALA A 218 39.60 47.66 -30.56
C ALA A 218 39.86 47.20 -32.01
N SER A 219 38.80 47.23 -32.82
CA SER A 219 38.83 47.03 -34.28
C SER A 219 39.89 47.91 -34.94
N GLN A 220 40.86 47.31 -35.61
CA GLN A 220 41.64 47.99 -36.63
C GLN A 220 40.93 47.85 -37.98
N ALA A 221 40.44 48.98 -38.49
CA ALA A 221 39.89 49.09 -39.83
C ALA A 221 41.01 49.03 -40.87
N VAL A 222 40.88 48.14 -41.85
CA VAL A 222 41.75 48.06 -43.03
C VAL A 222 41.32 49.15 -44.02
N PRO A 223 42.22 50.01 -44.53
CA PRO A 223 41.86 51.00 -45.54
C PRO A 223 41.76 50.35 -46.93
N VAL A 224 40.69 50.69 -47.65
CA VAL A 224 40.46 50.36 -49.06
C VAL A 224 41.31 51.29 -49.93
N ALA A 225 42.08 50.73 -50.87
CA ALA A 225 42.82 51.49 -51.88
C ALA A 225 41.89 51.89 -53.04
N PRO A 226 42.02 53.11 -53.60
CA PRO A 226 41.32 53.52 -54.82
C PRO A 226 42.06 53.06 -56.09
N GLU A 227 41.31 52.99 -57.20
CA GLU A 227 41.73 52.57 -58.55
C GLU A 227 42.96 53.30 -59.13
#